data_AF-A0A164WMI1-F1
#
_entry.id   AF-A0A164WMI1-F1
#
_cell.length_a   1.000
_cell.length_b   1.000
_cell.length_c   1.000
_cell.angle_alpha   90.00
_cell.angle_beta   90.00
_cell.angle_gamma   90.00
#
_symmetry.space_group_name_H-M   'P 1'
#
loop_
_entity.id
_entity.type
_entity.pdbx_description
1 polymer ?
#
loop_
_entity_poly.entity_id
_entity_poly.type
_entity_poly.pdbx_seq_one_letter_code
_entity_poly.pdbx_strand_id
1 'polypeptide(L)'
;MVLSNRPFARKFKQRNRVLDKIDSDLLKRHRGKFTYGGWCERDDTNHVCEGLQSEKFGILRPGTGGRRLKTLLKKLVSADNIRKRQCK
;
A
#
# COMPACT_ATOMS: atom_id res chain seq x y z
N MET A 1 -1.72 -12.20 0.57
CA MET A 1 -1.57 -10.75 0.35
C MET A 1 -0.55 -10.47 -0.73
N VAL A 2 0.71 -10.87 -0.54
CA VAL A 2 1.78 -10.66 -1.54
C VAL A 2 1.54 -11.50 -2.81
N LEU A 3 1.55 -12.84 -2.71
CA LEU A 3 1.36 -13.72 -3.87
C LEU A 3 -0.09 -13.73 -4.39
N SER A 4 -1.06 -13.53 -3.50
CA SER A 4 -2.48 -13.54 -3.87
C SER A 4 -2.99 -12.19 -4.41
N ASN A 5 -2.12 -11.18 -4.51
CA ASN A 5 -2.46 -9.80 -4.89
C ASN A 5 -3.54 -9.11 -4.03
N ARG A 6 -3.92 -9.70 -2.89
CA ARG A 6 -4.93 -9.14 -1.99
C ARG A 6 -4.38 -7.90 -1.28
N PRO A 7 -5.17 -6.82 -1.15
CA PRO A 7 -4.74 -5.59 -0.49
C PRO A 7 -4.55 -5.76 1.01
N PHE A 8 -5.34 -6.63 1.64
CA PHE A 8 -5.32 -6.84 3.09
C PHE A 8 -4.98 -8.29 3.46
N ALA A 9 -4.41 -8.46 4.64
CA ALA A 9 -4.17 -9.75 5.28
C ALA A 9 -4.74 -9.76 6.70
N ARG A 10 -5.23 -10.93 7.12
CA ARG A 10 -5.68 -11.19 8.48
C ARG A 10 -5.52 -12.69 8.79
N LYS A 11 -5.45 -13.10 10.05
CA LYS A 11 -5.36 -12.29 11.29
C LYS A 11 -3.91 -12.27 11.79
N PHE A 12 -3.45 -11.13 12.32
CA PHE A 12 -2.17 -11.05 13.02
C PHE A 12 -2.42 -10.81 14.50
N LYS A 13 -1.73 -11.55 15.37
CA LYS A 13 -1.74 -11.27 16.82
C LYS A 13 -0.96 -9.97 17.08
N GLN A 14 -1.30 -9.27 18.14
CA GLN A 14 -0.52 -8.11 18.61
C GLN A 14 0.95 -8.53 18.85
N ARG A 15 1.89 -7.64 18.52
CA ARG A 15 3.35 -7.87 18.69
C ARG A 15 3.88 -9.11 17.94
N ASN A 16 3.18 -9.60 16.92
CA ASN A 16 3.69 -10.67 16.09
C ASN A 16 4.84 -10.16 15.19
N ARG A 17 5.98 -10.85 15.19
CA ARG A 17 7.18 -10.49 14.39
C ARG A 17 6.93 -10.35 12.89
N VAL A 18 5.85 -10.94 12.37
CA VAL A 18 5.42 -10.75 10.97
C VAL A 18 5.00 -9.30 10.70
N LEU A 19 4.46 -8.59 11.70
CA LEU A 19 4.10 -7.18 11.55
C LEU A 19 5.35 -6.33 11.30
N ASP A 20 6.45 -6.62 12.02
CA ASP A 20 7.73 -5.92 11.81
C ASP A 20 8.26 -6.14 10.39
N LYS A 21 8.15 -7.36 9.86
CA LYS A 21 8.52 -7.69 8.48
C LYS A 21 7.63 -6.99 7.45
N ILE A 22 6.33 -6.88 7.71
CA ILE A 22 5.41 -6.15 6.83
C ILE A 22 5.80 -4.67 6.80
N ASP A 23 6.07 -4.09 7.96
CA ASP A 23 6.50 -2.71 8.10
C ASP A 23 7.79 -2.44 7.34
N SER A 24 8.84 -3.25 7.55
CA SER A 24 10.14 -3.07 6.90
C SER A 24 10.09 -3.37 5.40
N ASP A 25 9.58 -4.54 5.02
CA ASP A 25 9.82 -5.09 3.68
C ASP A 25 8.76 -4.64 2.67
N LEU A 26 7.52 -4.42 3.13
CA LEU A 26 6.40 -4.08 2.24
C LEU A 26 6.04 -2.60 2.31
N LEU A 27 5.98 -2.03 3.51
CA LEU A 27 5.55 -0.66 3.73
C LEU A 27 6.73 0.33 3.78
N LYS A 28 7.97 -0.19 3.84
CA LYS A 28 9.20 0.60 3.98
C LYS A 28 9.10 1.60 5.15
N ARG A 29 8.45 1.18 6.22
CA ARG A 29 8.19 1.98 7.41
C ARG A 29 9.40 1.92 8.32
N HIS A 30 9.96 3.08 8.65
CA HIS A 30 11.00 3.17 9.67
C HIS A 30 10.37 3.16 11.08
N ARG A 31 11.11 2.66 12.07
CA ARG A 31 10.66 2.61 13.47
C ARG A 31 10.26 4.02 13.93
N GLY A 32 9.06 4.15 14.49
CA GLY A 32 8.50 5.42 14.96
C GLY A 32 8.02 6.37 13.85
N LYS A 33 8.15 6.00 12.57
CA LYS A 33 7.66 6.80 11.44
C LYS A 33 6.41 6.17 10.83
N PHE A 34 5.63 6.99 10.13
CA PHE A 34 4.57 6.54 9.25
C PHE A 34 5.14 5.93 7.96
N THR A 35 4.32 5.12 7.30
CA THR A 35 4.63 4.56 5.97
C THR A 35 4.73 5.68 4.95
N TYR A 36 5.68 5.60 4.01
CA TYR A 36 5.75 6.57 2.90
C TYR A 36 4.42 6.57 2.11
N GLY A 37 3.80 7.75 1.99
CA GLY A 37 2.58 7.98 1.25
C GLY A 37 2.41 9.46 0.92
N GLY A 38 1.35 9.82 0.19
CA GLY A 38 1.03 11.22 -0.12
C GLY A 38 0.52 12.05 1.07
N TRP A 39 0.77 11.58 2.29
CA TRP A 39 0.40 12.24 3.53
C TRP A 39 1.64 13.02 3.99
N CYS A 40 1.74 14.26 3.53
CA CYS A 40 2.72 15.21 4.01
C CYS A 40 1.97 16.41 4.58
N GLU A 41 2.16 16.66 5.87
CA GLU A 41 1.80 17.92 6.51
C GLU A 41 3.06 18.79 6.54
N ARG A 42 2.93 20.07 6.21
CA ARG A 42 4.06 21.02 6.27
C ARG A 42 4.36 21.26 7.75
N ASP A 43 5.41 20.62 8.25
CA ASP A 43 5.97 20.92 9.57
C ASP A 43 7.34 21.56 9.36
N ASP A 44 7.49 22.80 9.81
CA ASP A 44 8.71 23.61 9.66
C ASP A 44 9.90 23.05 10.46
N THR A 45 9.66 22.08 11.35
CA THR A 45 10.70 21.52 12.23
C THR A 45 11.39 20.28 11.68
N ASN A 46 10.81 19.63 10.67
CA ASN A 46 11.28 18.35 10.16
C ASN A 46 11.17 18.34 8.63
N HIS A 47 12.32 18.47 7.95
CA HIS A 47 12.51 18.43 6.49
C HIS A 47 12.04 17.13 5.78
N VAL A 48 11.17 16.35 6.40
CA VAL A 48 10.62 15.06 5.93
C VAL A 48 9.91 15.20 4.58
N CYS A 49 9.50 16.42 4.21
CA CYS A 49 8.80 16.73 2.97
C CYS A 49 9.58 17.59 1.96
N GLU A 50 10.86 17.88 2.17
CA GLU A 50 11.64 18.68 1.20
C GLU A 50 11.70 17.99 -0.18
N GLY A 51 11.84 16.66 -0.21
CA GLY A 51 11.79 15.87 -1.44
C GLY A 51 10.41 15.81 -2.11
N LEU A 52 9.35 16.30 -1.47
CA LEU A 52 8.01 16.43 -2.07
C LEU A 52 7.81 17.78 -2.78
N GLN A 53 8.66 18.79 -2.53
CA GLN A 53 8.50 20.12 -3.14
C GLN A 53 8.83 20.16 -4.65
N SER A 54 9.60 19.20 -5.14
CA SER A 54 10.12 19.17 -6.51
C SER A 54 9.22 18.42 -7.51
N GLU A 55 8.19 17.70 -7.07
CA GLU A 55 7.33 16.89 -7.94
C GLU A 55 5.84 17.22 -7.78
N LYS A 56 5.14 17.35 -8.91
CA LYS A 56 3.69 17.62 -9.07
C LYS A 56 2.83 17.03 -7.93
N PHE A 57 2.51 17.89 -6.95
CA PHE A 57 1.87 17.62 -5.65
C PHE A 57 0.60 16.75 -5.63
N GLY A 58 -0.01 16.46 -6.78
CA GLY A 58 -1.25 15.65 -6.88
C GLY A 58 -1.08 14.28 -7.56
N ILE A 59 0.10 13.96 -8.10
CA ILE A 59 0.28 12.72 -8.88
C ILE A 59 0.73 11.59 -7.95
N LEU A 60 -0.25 10.88 -7.37
CA LEU A 60 0.02 9.64 -6.64
C LEU A 60 0.44 8.53 -7.62
N ARG A 61 1.73 8.18 -7.60
CA ARG A 61 2.24 7.04 -8.39
C ARG A 61 1.94 5.72 -7.68
N PRO A 62 1.39 4.70 -8.38
CA PRO A 62 1.14 3.41 -7.76
C PRO A 62 2.43 2.71 -7.30
N GLY A 63 2.55 2.50 -6.00
CA GLY A 63 3.58 1.63 -5.41
C GLY A 63 3.37 0.14 -5.74
N THR A 64 4.25 -0.72 -5.23
CA THR A 64 4.17 -2.18 -5.45
C THR A 64 2.82 -2.76 -5.00
N GLY A 65 2.27 -2.28 -3.88
CA GLY A 65 0.94 -2.62 -3.41
C GLY A 65 -0.17 -2.24 -4.40
N GLY A 66 -0.12 -1.02 -4.94
CA GLY A 66 -1.08 -0.55 -5.96
C GLY A 66 -1.02 -1.37 -7.24
N ARG A 67 0.19 -1.79 -7.67
CA ARG A 67 0.36 -2.69 -8.83
C ARG A 67 -0.27 -4.06 -8.59
N ARG A 68 -0.06 -4.65 -7.41
CA ARG A 68 -0.70 -5.93 -7.03
C ARG A 68 -2.22 -5.80 -7.04
N LEU A 69 -2.76 -4.75 -6.43
CA LEU A 69 -4.21 -4.51 -6.40
C LEU A 69 -4.78 -4.36 -7.82
N LYS A 70 -4.12 -3.60 -8.70
CA LYS A 70 -4.51 -3.48 -10.11
C LYS A 70 -4.59 -4.84 -10.80
N THR A 71 -3.60 -5.71 -10.59
CA THR A 71 -3.60 -7.07 -11.14
C THR A 71 -4.77 -7.90 -10.62
N LEU A 72 -5.06 -7.82 -9.32
CA LEU A 72 -6.22 -8.51 -8.74
C LEU A 72 -7.53 -8.01 -9.36
N LEU A 73 -7.72 -6.70 -9.43
CA LEU A 73 -8.92 -6.09 -9.98
C LEU A 73 -9.14 -6.50 -11.43
N LYS A 74 -8.09 -6.42 -12.28
CA LYS A 74 -8.13 -6.89 -13.67
C LYS A 74 -8.62 -8.34 -13.78
N LYS A 75 -8.12 -9.23 -12.92
CA LYS A 75 -8.54 -10.64 -12.91
C LYS A 75 -10.01 -10.78 -12.49
N LEU A 76 -10.45 -10.06 -11.47
CA LEU A 76 -11.81 -10.15 -10.95
C LEU A 76 -12.86 -9.62 -11.94
N VAL A 77 -12.56 -8.52 -12.62
CA VAL A 77 -13.48 -7.86 -13.56
C VAL A 77 -13.40 -8.40 -14.99
N SER A 78 -12.52 -9.36 -15.27
CA SER A 78 -12.45 -10.03 -16.57
C SER A 78 -13.76 -10.74 -16.89
N ALA A 79 -14.19 -10.71 -18.15
CA ALA A 79 -15.47 -11.26 -18.60
C ALA A 79 -15.67 -12.73 -18.15
N ASP A 80 -14.61 -13.53 -18.20
CA ASP A 80 -14.62 -14.94 -17.81
C ASP A 80 -14.83 -15.18 -16.31
N ASN A 81 -14.41 -14.23 -15.47
CA ASN A 81 -14.45 -14.34 -14.02
C ASN A 81 -15.62 -13.60 -13.38
N ILE A 82 -16.10 -12.51 -14.01
CA ILE A 82 -17.10 -11.63 -13.39
C ILE A 82 -18.40 -12.37 -13.12
N ARG A 83 -18.91 -13.14 -14.09
CA ARG A 83 -20.15 -13.92 -13.94
C ARG A 83 -20.04 -15.06 -12.93
N LYS A 84 -18.83 -15.62 -12.74
CA LYS A 84 -18.59 -16.75 -11.83
C LYS A 84 -18.38 -16.32 -10.36
N ARG A 85 -18.10 -15.03 -10.13
CA ARG A 85 -17.68 -14.50 -8.82
C ARG A 85 -18.55 -13.35 -8.32
N GLN A 86 -19.67 -13.10 -8.98
CA GLN A 86 -20.72 -12.22 -8.47
C GLN A 86 -21.47 -12.91 -7.33
N CYS A 87 -21.76 -12.16 -6.28
CA CYS A 87 -22.74 -12.58 -5.28
C CYS A 87 -24.11 -12.67 -5.96
N LYS A 88 -24.95 -13.59 -5.48
CA LYS A 88 -26.37 -13.57 -5.80
C LYS A 88 -27.07 -12.47 -5.03
#